data_AF-A0A8H8WWK0-F1
#
_entry.id   AF-A0A8H8WWK0-F1
#
_cell.length_a   1.000
_cell.length_b   1.000
_cell.length_c   1.000
_cell.angle_alpha   90.00
_cell.angle_beta   90.00
_cell.angle_gamma   90.00
#
_symmetry.space_group_name_H-M   'P 1'
#
loop_
_entity.id
_entity.type
_entity.pdbx_description
1 polymer ?
#
loop_
_entity_poly.entity_id
_entity_poly.type
_entity_poly.pdbx_seq_one_letter_code
_entity_poly.pdbx_strand_id
1 'polypeptide(L)'
;MAAETTDLSDRALSIFAFAAYHHLISGQPISSVIRRDGSGHEADPQGAAEVEKRGLATLSEDEITFTESGVAFVERVVASIRGASSR
;
A
#
# COMPACT_ATOMS: atom_id res chain seq x y z
N MET A 1 -9.15 -24.82 7.91
CA MET A 1 -9.70 -23.76 7.03
C MET A 1 -8.55 -23.30 6.16
N ALA A 2 -8.65 -23.49 4.85
CA ALA A 2 -7.61 -23.11 3.91
C ALA A 2 -7.40 -21.60 3.98
N ALA A 3 -6.16 -21.16 4.19
CA ALA A 3 -5.79 -19.78 3.91
C ALA A 3 -5.98 -19.60 2.41
N GLU A 4 -6.98 -18.82 2.00
CA GLU A 4 -7.15 -18.47 0.60
C GLU A 4 -5.92 -17.69 0.17
N THR A 5 -5.04 -18.38 -0.56
CA THR A 5 -3.90 -17.84 -1.28
C THR A 5 -4.43 -16.94 -2.38
N THR A 6 -4.71 -15.69 -2.03
CA THR A 6 -4.93 -14.66 -3.02
C THR A 6 -3.86 -13.61 -2.80
N ASP A 7 -2.65 -13.91 -3.28
CA ASP A 7 -1.55 -12.93 -3.30
C ASP A 7 -2.02 -11.66 -4.03
N LEU A 8 -1.56 -10.50 -3.55
CA LEU A 8 -1.73 -9.24 -4.27
C LEU A 8 -0.84 -9.26 -5.50
N SER A 9 -1.29 -8.64 -6.60
CA SER A 9 -0.42 -8.44 -7.76
C SER A 9 0.74 -7.49 -7.41
N ASP A 10 1.84 -7.57 -8.18
CA ASP A 10 2.96 -6.61 -8.04
C ASP A 10 2.50 -5.15 -8.24
N ARG A 11 1.46 -4.93 -9.06
CA ARG A 11 0.85 -3.61 -9.24
C ARG A 11 0.23 -3.11 -7.93
N ALA A 12 -0.52 -3.96 -7.23
CA ALA A 12 -1.05 -3.63 -5.91
C ALA A 12 0.05 -3.51 -4.85
N LEU A 13 1.05 -4.40 -4.87
CA LEU A 13 2.20 -4.34 -3.96
C LEU A 13 3.03 -3.06 -4.14
N SER A 14 3.12 -2.52 -5.36
CA SER A 14 3.85 -1.27 -5.61
C SER A 14 3.28 -0.07 -4.83
N ILE A 15 1.96 -0.05 -4.59
CA ILE A 15 1.29 0.97 -3.77
C ILE A 15 1.72 0.84 -2.30
N PHE A 16 1.75 -0.37 -1.76
CA PHE A 16 2.22 -0.62 -0.40
C PHE A 16 3.72 -0.38 -0.24
N ALA A 17 4.51 -0.65 -1.28
CA ALA A 17 5.94 -0.32 -1.30
C ALA A 17 6.15 1.20 -1.24
N PHE A 18 5.35 1.98 -1.99
CA PHE A 18 5.38 3.43 -1.94
C PHE A 18 4.97 3.98 -0.56
N ALA A 19 3.92 3.44 0.04
CA ALA A 19 3.53 3.77 1.42
C ALA A 19 4.64 3.43 2.43
N ALA A 20 5.26 2.26 2.31
CA ALA A 20 6.36 1.84 3.18
C ALA A 20 7.60 2.74 3.04
N TYR A 21 7.93 3.18 1.82
CA TYR A 21 8.98 4.17 1.59
C TYR A 21 8.72 5.46 2.38
N HIS A 22 7.51 6.02 2.30
CA HIS A 22 7.15 7.23 3.03
C HIS A 22 7.15 7.02 4.54
N HIS A 23 6.64 5.87 5.01
CA HIS A 23 6.68 5.49 6.41
C HIS A 23 8.12 5.44 6.95
N LEU A 24 9.04 4.83 6.20
CA LEU A 24 10.43 4.67 6.63
C LEU A 24 11.16 6.02 6.71
N ILE A 25 10.84 6.97 5.84
CA ILE A 25 11.40 8.33 5.87
C ILE A 25 10.80 9.16 7.01
N SER A 26 9.48 9.14 7.16
CA SER A 26 8.79 9.98 8.15
C SER A 26 8.91 9.43 9.58
N GLY A 27 9.10 8.12 9.72
CA GLY A 27 9.00 7.41 11.00
C GLY A 27 7.58 7.40 11.59
N GLN A 28 6.57 7.80 10.81
CA GLN A 28 5.17 7.91 11.23
C GLN A 28 4.29 6.93 10.45
N PRO A 29 3.21 6.42 11.06
CA PRO A 29 2.19 5.62 10.37
C PRO A 29 1.67 6.33 9.12
N ILE A 30 1.42 5.56 8.05
CA ILE A 30 0.89 6.08 6.78
C ILE A 30 -0.54 5.58 6.60
N SER A 31 -1.49 6.53 6.56
CA SER A 31 -2.92 6.26 6.32
C SER A 31 -3.34 6.49 4.88
N SER A 32 -2.52 7.15 4.07
CA SER A 32 -2.83 7.42 2.67
C SER A 32 -1.58 7.72 1.83
N VAL A 33 -1.72 7.57 0.53
CA VAL A 33 -0.71 7.94 -0.46
C VAL A 33 -1.34 8.65 -1.65
N ILE A 34 -0.54 9.48 -2.33
CA ILE A 34 -0.95 10.15 -3.57
C ILE A 34 -1.24 9.10 -4.64
N ARG A 35 -2.41 9.20 -5.26
CA ARG A 35 -2.84 8.44 -6.44
C ARG A 35 -2.42 9.12 -7.72
N ARG A 36 -2.58 10.45 -7.80
CA ARG A 36 -2.22 11.29 -8.94
C ARG A 36 -1.53 12.54 -8.44
N ASP A 37 -0.35 12.83 -8.95
CA ASP A 37 0.47 13.95 -8.47
C ASP A 37 0.28 15.25 -9.27
N GLY A 38 -0.60 15.24 -10.28
CA GLY A 38 -0.83 16.36 -11.20
C GLY A 38 0.34 16.68 -12.13
N SER A 39 1.44 15.92 -12.06
CA SER A 39 2.67 16.08 -12.86
C SER A 39 2.84 14.95 -13.89
N GLY A 40 1.86 14.05 -13.99
CA GLY A 40 1.84 12.94 -14.93
C GLY A 40 2.21 11.59 -14.29
N HIS A 41 2.51 11.53 -12.99
CA HIS A 41 2.67 10.26 -12.29
C HIS A 41 1.34 9.87 -11.63
N GLU A 42 0.96 8.62 -11.82
CA GLU A 42 -0.15 8.01 -11.12
C GLU A 42 0.18 6.61 -10.62
N ALA A 43 -0.46 6.21 -9.53
CA ALA A 43 -0.47 4.82 -9.10
C ALA A 43 -1.07 3.94 -10.21
N ASP A 44 -0.54 2.72 -10.38
CA ASP A 44 -1.04 1.80 -11.40
C ASP A 44 -2.58 1.62 -11.24
N PRO A 45 -3.38 1.95 -12.27
CA PRO A 45 -4.84 1.94 -12.14
C PRO A 45 -5.42 0.57 -11.80
N GLN A 46 -4.78 -0.51 -12.26
CA GLN A 46 -5.24 -1.87 -11.98
C GLN A 46 -4.85 -2.28 -10.56
N GLY A 47 -3.66 -1.89 -10.10
CA GLY A 47 -3.24 -2.05 -8.71
C GLY A 47 -4.18 -1.32 -7.75
N ALA A 48 -4.51 -0.06 -8.03
CA ALA A 48 -5.41 0.74 -7.22
C ALA A 48 -6.82 0.10 -7.15
N ALA A 49 -7.36 -0.32 -8.29
CA ALA A 49 -8.65 -1.02 -8.35
C ALA A 49 -8.63 -2.35 -7.59
N GLU A 50 -7.51 -3.09 -7.62
CA GLU A 50 -7.37 -4.32 -6.84
C GLU A 50 -7.39 -4.03 -5.35
N VAL A 51 -6.59 -3.06 -4.87
CA VAL A 51 -6.52 -2.70 -3.44
C VAL A 51 -7.89 -2.26 -2.93
N GLU A 52 -8.65 -1.50 -3.72
CA GLU A 52 -10.04 -1.12 -3.40
C GLU A 52 -10.98 -2.33 -3.37
N LYS A 53 -10.96 -3.18 -4.40
CA LYS A 53 -11.78 -4.40 -4.48
C LYS A 53 -11.53 -5.35 -3.30
N ARG A 54 -10.30 -5.36 -2.79
CA ARG A 54 -9.87 -6.17 -1.63
C ARG A 54 -10.26 -5.55 -0.28
N GLY A 55 -10.85 -4.35 -0.27
CA GLY A 55 -11.22 -3.63 0.95
C GLY A 55 -10.03 -3.04 1.71
N LEU A 56 -8.85 -2.95 1.08
CA LEU A 56 -7.62 -2.46 1.71
C LEU A 56 -7.50 -0.94 1.61
N ALA A 57 -8.20 -0.30 0.67
CA ALA A 57 -8.24 1.15 0.54
C ALA A 57 -9.57 1.62 -0.08
N THR A 58 -9.81 2.93 -0.02
CA THR A 58 -10.79 3.66 -0.81
C THR A 58 -10.08 4.63 -1.74
N LEU A 59 -10.59 4.82 -2.96
CA LEU A 59 -9.97 5.69 -3.95
C LEU A 59 -10.71 7.03 -4.07
N SER A 60 -9.95 8.13 -4.10
CA SER A 60 -10.40 9.41 -4.63
C SER A 60 -9.69 9.69 -5.96
N GLU A 61 -9.89 10.87 -6.55
CA GLU A 61 -9.18 11.26 -7.78
C GLU A 61 -7.66 11.30 -7.57
N ASP A 62 -7.24 11.90 -6.46
CA ASP A 62 -5.83 12.22 -6.19
C ASP A 62 -5.21 11.37 -5.08
N GLU A 63 -5.98 10.56 -4.36
CA GLU A 63 -5.52 9.87 -3.16
C GLU A 63 -6.02 8.41 -3.07
N ILE A 64 -5.17 7.56 -2.50
CA ILE A 64 -5.50 6.21 -2.02
C ILE A 64 -5.49 6.30 -0.50
N THR A 65 -6.66 6.19 0.13
CA THR A 65 -6.79 6.18 1.60
C THR A 65 -6.92 4.75 2.08
N PHE A 66 -5.98 4.28 2.90
CA PHE A 66 -6.01 2.91 3.43
C PHE A 66 -7.13 2.73 4.45
N THR A 67 -7.79 1.59 4.40
CA THR A 67 -8.66 1.14 5.50
C THR A 67 -7.80 0.69 6.67
N GLU A 68 -8.42 0.40 7.82
CA GLU A 68 -7.70 -0.20 8.96
C GLU A 68 -6.91 -1.46 8.57
N SER A 69 -7.51 -2.31 7.74
CA SER A 69 -6.85 -3.51 7.20
C SER A 69 -5.69 -3.19 6.25
N GLY A 70 -5.79 -2.11 5.48
CA GLY A 70 -4.72 -1.59 4.63
C GLY A 70 -3.55 -1.03 5.43
N VAL A 71 -3.83 -0.23 6.47
CA VAL A 71 -2.80 0.29 7.38
C VAL A 71 -2.07 -0.87 8.06
N ALA A 72 -2.79 -1.87 8.57
CA ALA A 72 -2.18 -3.06 9.14
C ALA A 72 -1.31 -3.82 8.12
N PHE A 73 -1.66 -3.80 6.84
CA PHE A 73 -0.83 -4.36 5.77
C PHE A 73 0.45 -3.53 5.55
N VAL A 74 0.36 -2.19 5.50
CA VAL A 74 1.53 -1.29 5.40
C VAL A 74 2.52 -1.57 6.54
N GLU A 75 2.04 -1.67 7.78
CA GLU A 75 2.88 -1.96 8.95
C GLU A 75 3.61 -3.30 8.83
N ARG A 76 2.94 -4.34 8.32
CA ARG A 76 3.59 -5.64 8.06
C ARG A 76 4.67 -5.54 6.98
N VAL A 77 4.45 -4.76 5.93
CA VAL A 77 5.47 -4.52 4.88
C VAL A 77 6.67 -3.79 5.46
N VAL A 78 6.46 -2.72 6.22
CA VAL A 78 7.53 -1.97 6.91
C VAL A 78 8.32 -2.87 7.87
N ALA A 79 7.61 -3.68 8.67
CA ALA A 79 8.24 -4.63 9.58
C ALA A 79 9.09 -5.66 8.83
N SER A 80 8.61 -6.15 7.68
CA SER A 80 9.36 -7.09 6.84
C SER A 80 10.63 -6.47 6.27
N ILE A 81 10.57 -5.21 5.83
CA ILE A 81 11.75 -4.47 5.34
C ILE A 81 12.78 -4.28 6.47
N ARG A 82 12.35 -3.88 7.67
CA ARG A 82 13.23 -3.75 8.84
C ARG A 82 13.80 -5.09 9.31
N GLY A 83 13.02 -6.16 9.20
CA GLY A 83 13.47 -7.52 9.49
C GLY A 83 14.57 -7.97 8.53
N ALA A 84 14.49 -7.61 7.24
CA ALA A 84 15.51 -7.96 6.26
C ALA A 84 16.89 -7.30 6.53
N SER A 85 16.94 -6.19 7.27
CA SER A 85 18.21 -5.56 7.67
C SER A 85 18.78 -6.08 8.99
N SER A 86 17.98 -6.81 9.76
CA SER A 86 18.36 -7.34 11.07
C SER A 86 18.74 -8.81 10.91
N ARG A 87 20.04 -9.12 11.03
CA ARG A 87 20.54 -10.51 11.09
C ARG A 87 20.43 -11.08 12.49
#